data_AF-A0A645JBB1-F1
#
_entry.id   AF-A0A645JBB1-F1
#
_cell.length_a   1.000
_cell.length_b   1.000
_cell.length_c   1.000
_cell.angle_alpha   90.00
_cell.angle_beta   90.00
_cell.angle_gamma   90.00
#
_symmetry.space_group_name_H-M   'P 1'
#
loop_
_entity.id
_entity.type
_entity.pdbx_description
1 polymer ?
#
loop_
_entity_poly.entity_id
_entity_poly.type
_entity_poly.pdbx_seq_one_letter_code
_entity_poly.pdbx_strand_id
1 'polypeptide(L)'
;MTSFIGLGKACELARANLAVESVQLSRLRDRLEAGVRERISHIRINGDLANRLPNTSSISFEYIEGESILMLLDILNICASSGSACTTGSLEPSHVLRAMDLPYTAAHGTIRFSLSKYNTADEIDFVVESLPPVIERLRSISPYWEEREK
;
A
#
# COMPACT_ATOMS: atom_id res chain seq x y z
N MET A 1 -17.92 21.73 -20.46
CA MET A 1 -19.11 20.89 -20.74
C MET A 1 -18.76 19.42 -20.88
N THR A 2 -17.64 19.06 -21.51
CA THR A 2 -17.15 17.68 -21.70
C THR A 2 -16.87 16.91 -20.40
N SER A 3 -16.43 17.58 -19.33
CA SER A 3 -16.09 16.93 -18.05
C SER A 3 -17.28 16.31 -17.33
N PHE A 4 -18.50 16.83 -17.52
CA PHE A 4 -19.71 16.28 -16.89
C PHE A 4 -20.21 15.03 -17.61
N ILE A 5 -20.03 14.94 -18.93
CA ILE A 5 -20.38 13.77 -19.73
C ILE A 5 -19.49 12.59 -19.33
N GLY A 6 -18.18 12.82 -19.17
CA GLY A 6 -17.22 11.81 -18.72
C GLY A 6 -17.54 11.25 -17.33
N LEU A 7 -17.82 12.13 -16.36
CA LEU A 7 -18.24 11.71 -15.02
C LEU A 7 -19.55 10.92 -15.07
N GLY A 8 -20.55 11.40 -15.82
CA GLY A 8 -21.83 10.71 -15.96
C GLY A 8 -21.67 9.28 -16.49
N LYS A 9 -20.85 9.10 -17.53
CA LYS A 9 -20.58 7.76 -18.07
C LYS A 9 -19.80 6.88 -17.10
N ALA A 10 -18.83 7.44 -16.37
CA ALA A 10 -18.08 6.72 -15.35
C ALA A 10 -19.00 6.21 -14.22
N CYS A 11 -19.92 7.05 -13.72
CA CYS A 11 -20.90 6.65 -12.71
C CYS A 11 -21.84 5.54 -13.21
N GLU A 12 -22.31 5.63 -14.46
CA GLU A 12 -23.14 4.60 -15.10
C GLU A 12 -22.41 3.25 -15.16
N LEU A 13 -21.16 3.25 -15.64
CA LEU A 13 -20.32 2.05 -15.71
C LEU A 13 -19.98 1.50 -14.33
N ALA A 14 -19.66 2.35 -13.37
CA ALA A 14 -19.37 1.95 -12.00
C ALA A 14 -20.59 1.25 -11.39
N ARG A 15 -21.79 1.83 -11.52
CA ARG A 15 -23.04 1.22 -10.99
C ARG A 15 -23.30 -0.16 -11.58
N ALA A 16 -23.03 -0.36 -12.87
CA ALA A 16 -23.23 -1.64 -13.54
C ALA A 16 -22.24 -2.73 -13.09
N ASN A 17 -21.02 -2.35 -12.71
CA ASN A 17 -19.94 -3.31 -12.46
C ASN A 17 -19.50 -3.41 -10.98
N LEU A 18 -19.98 -2.52 -10.10
CA LEU A 18 -19.48 -2.36 -8.73
C LEU A 18 -19.43 -3.67 -7.94
N ALA A 19 -20.49 -4.47 -7.99
CA ALA A 19 -20.58 -5.72 -7.24
C ALA A 19 -19.57 -6.77 -7.72
N VAL A 20 -19.42 -6.92 -9.04
CA VAL A 20 -18.50 -7.89 -9.64
C VAL A 20 -17.06 -7.45 -9.47
N GLU A 21 -16.76 -6.18 -9.74
CA GLU A 21 -15.43 -5.59 -9.57
C GLU A 21 -15.00 -5.67 -8.09
N SER A 22 -15.89 -5.40 -7.14
CA SER A 22 -15.57 -5.51 -5.70
C SER A 22 -15.08 -6.91 -5.29
N VAL A 23 -15.71 -7.98 -5.81
CA VAL A 23 -15.29 -9.36 -5.53
C VAL A 23 -13.93 -9.67 -6.15
N GLN A 24 -13.66 -9.23 -7.38
CA GLN A 24 -12.36 -9.47 -8.02
C GLN A 24 -11.23 -8.66 -7.35
N LEU A 25 -11.49 -7.39 -7.05
CA LEU A 25 -10.53 -6.50 -6.42
C LEU A 25 -10.18 -6.96 -5.01
N SER A 26 -11.16 -7.40 -4.22
CA SER A 26 -10.90 -7.96 -2.89
C SER A 26 -10.03 -9.21 -2.96
N ARG A 27 -10.26 -10.11 -3.93
CA ARG A 27 -9.39 -11.28 -4.15
C ARG A 27 -7.95 -10.91 -4.48
N LEU A 28 -7.75 -9.94 -5.37
CA LEU A 28 -6.40 -9.47 -5.73
C LEU A 28 -5.71 -8.78 -4.55
N ARG A 29 -6.44 -7.94 -3.80
CA ARG A 29 -5.95 -7.30 -2.57
C ARG A 29 -5.56 -8.33 -1.53
N ASP A 30 -6.41 -9.33 -1.28
CA ASP A 30 -6.16 -10.36 -0.28
C ASP A 30 -4.98 -11.26 -0.68
N ARG A 31 -4.80 -11.53 -1.98
CA ARG A 31 -3.61 -12.21 -2.52
C ARG A 31 -2.34 -11.40 -2.27
N LEU A 32 -2.36 -10.10 -2.55
CA LEU A 32 -1.24 -9.19 -2.28
C LEU A 32 -0.89 -9.23 -0.79
N GLU A 33 -1.87 -9.05 0.09
CA GLU A 33 -1.66 -9.02 1.55
C GLU A 33 -1.15 -10.35 2.09
N ALA A 34 -1.70 -11.48 1.63
CA ALA A 34 -1.23 -12.80 2.03
C ALA A 34 0.22 -13.03 1.61
N GLY A 35 0.54 -12.76 0.34
CA GLY A 35 1.89 -12.94 -0.19
C GLY A 35 2.93 -12.06 0.51
N VAL A 36 2.58 -10.80 0.79
CA VAL A 36 3.45 -9.88 1.53
C VAL A 36 3.64 -10.36 2.97
N ARG A 37 2.57 -10.80 3.66
CA ARG A 37 2.63 -11.28 5.05
C ARG A 37 3.43 -12.58 5.21
N GLU A 38 3.41 -13.45 4.21
CA GLU A 38 4.18 -14.70 4.24
C GLU A 38 5.68 -14.48 4.06
N ARG A 39 6.07 -13.43 3.32
CA ARG A 39 7.47 -13.21 2.93
C ARG A 39 8.18 -12.12 3.73
N ILE A 40 7.44 -11.20 4.36
CA ILE A 40 8.01 -10.02 5.03
C ILE A 40 7.57 -9.98 6.48
N SER A 41 8.54 -10.02 7.38
CA SER A 41 8.33 -9.90 8.83
C SER A 41 8.12 -8.46 9.26
N HIS A 42 7.55 -8.23 10.46
CA HIS A 42 7.36 -6.89 11.05
C HIS A 42 6.62 -5.95 10.10
N ILE A 43 5.45 -6.40 9.66
CA ILE A 43 4.51 -5.62 8.87
C ILE A 43 3.19 -5.52 9.60
N ARG A 44 2.43 -4.47 9.29
CA ARG A 44 1.06 -4.29 9.78
C ARG A 44 0.15 -3.88 8.63
N ILE A 45 -0.98 -4.55 8.48
CA ILE A 45 -2.06 -4.08 7.61
C ILE A 45 -2.90 -3.09 8.41
N ASN A 46 -3.06 -1.89 7.88
CA ASN A 46 -3.69 -0.77 8.56
C ASN A 46 -5.18 -0.69 8.25
N GLY A 47 -5.96 -0.36 9.28
CA GLY A 47 -7.41 -0.22 9.20
C GLY A 47 -8.17 -1.48 9.58
N ASP A 48 -9.50 -1.43 9.45
CA ASP A 48 -10.39 -2.56 9.70
C ASP A 48 -10.39 -3.52 8.49
N LEU A 49 -9.96 -4.76 8.70
CA LEU A 49 -9.89 -5.77 7.64
C LEU A 49 -11.27 -6.19 7.12
N ALA A 50 -12.31 -6.08 7.95
CA ALA A 50 -13.69 -6.42 7.61
C ALA A 50 -14.41 -5.24 6.94
N ASN A 51 -14.20 -4.01 7.42
CA ASN A 51 -14.89 -2.81 6.95
C ASN A 51 -13.95 -1.85 6.20
N ARG A 52 -13.56 -2.24 4.99
CA ARG A 52 -12.64 -1.45 4.13
C ARG A 52 -13.00 -1.55 2.65
N LEU A 53 -12.41 -0.66 1.86
CA LEU A 53 -12.54 -0.70 0.41
C LEU A 53 -11.93 -2.00 -0.16
N PRO A 54 -12.57 -2.62 -1.17
CA PRO A 54 -12.12 -3.88 -1.74
C PRO A 54 -10.77 -3.78 -2.44
N ASN A 55 -10.39 -2.59 -2.91
CA ASN A 55 -9.24 -2.39 -3.78
C ASN A 55 -8.03 -1.77 -3.09
N THR A 56 -8.14 -1.36 -1.83
CA THR A 56 -7.09 -0.62 -1.14
C THR A 56 -6.48 -1.49 -0.07
N SER A 57 -5.15 -1.59 -0.09
CA SER A 57 -4.35 -2.14 1.02
C SER A 57 -3.38 -1.07 1.50
N SER A 58 -3.37 -0.83 2.81
CA SER A 58 -2.41 0.05 3.48
C SER A 58 -1.54 -0.80 4.38
N ILE A 59 -0.25 -0.89 4.08
CA ILE A 59 0.69 -1.78 4.74
C ILE A 59 1.83 -0.94 5.32
N SER A 60 2.02 -1.01 6.63
CA SER A 60 3.18 -0.45 7.31
C SER A 60 4.29 -1.48 7.36
N PHE A 61 5.47 -1.11 6.85
CA PHE A 61 6.71 -1.85 7.00
C PHE A 61 7.53 -1.21 8.11
N GLU A 62 7.74 -1.93 9.21
CA GLU A 62 8.42 -1.32 10.35
C GLU A 62 9.90 -1.07 10.08
N TYR A 63 10.42 -0.03 10.75
CA TYR A 63 11.84 0.35 10.82
C TYR A 63 12.45 0.92 9.53
N ILE A 64 11.62 1.28 8.54
CA ILE A 64 12.07 1.88 7.29
C ILE A 64 11.11 2.99 6.85
N GLU A 65 11.55 3.85 5.95
CA GLU A 65 10.80 5.00 5.45
C GLU A 65 10.05 4.67 4.15
N GLY A 66 8.79 5.09 4.06
CA GLY A 66 7.91 4.84 2.92
C GLY A 66 8.44 5.44 1.61
N GLU A 67 9.00 6.63 1.66
CA GLU A 67 9.57 7.35 0.51
C GLU A 67 10.70 6.54 -0.14
N SER A 68 11.57 5.94 0.68
CA SER A 68 12.64 5.06 0.21
C SER A 68 12.08 3.79 -0.46
N ILE A 69 11.00 3.22 0.07
CA ILE A 69 10.32 2.06 -0.55
C ILE A 69 9.75 2.48 -1.90
N LEU A 70 9.05 3.62 -1.99
CA LEU A 70 8.46 4.10 -3.24
C LEU A 70 9.51 4.35 -4.32
N MET A 71 10.66 4.93 -3.98
CA MET A 71 11.74 5.15 -4.93
C MET A 71 12.27 3.83 -5.52
N LEU A 72 12.39 2.78 -4.70
CA LEU A 72 12.84 1.47 -5.18
C LEU A 72 11.76 0.74 -5.98
N LEU A 73 10.49 0.92 -5.63
CA LEU A 73 9.36 0.38 -6.41
C LEU A 73 9.23 1.05 -7.77
N ASP A 74 9.49 2.37 -7.87
CA ASP A 74 9.44 3.13 -9.12
C ASP A 74 10.47 2.60 -10.14
N ILE A 75 11.68 2.26 -9.69
CA ILE A 75 12.72 1.62 -10.53
C ILE A 75 12.23 0.28 -11.12
N LEU A 76 11.35 -0.42 -10.41
CA LEU A 76 10.73 -1.67 -10.85
C LEU A 76 9.44 -1.46 -11.64
N ASN A 77 9.09 -0.21 -11.97
CA ASN A 77 7.84 0.20 -12.60
C ASN A 77 6.58 -0.18 -11.80
N ILE A 78 6.69 -0.22 -10.46
CA ILE A 78 5.57 -0.47 -9.55
C ILE A 78 5.10 0.86 -8.96
N CYS A 79 3.87 1.25 -9.30
CA CYS A 79 3.27 2.47 -8.76
C CYS A 79 2.53 2.20 -7.45
N ALA A 80 2.90 2.94 -6.39
CA ALA A 80 2.21 2.94 -5.11
C ALA A 80 2.21 4.37 -4.51
N SER A 81 1.64 4.53 -3.32
CA SER A 81 1.64 5.81 -2.61
C SER A 81 2.08 5.62 -1.16
N SER A 82 2.68 6.62 -0.53
CA SER A 82 2.93 6.56 0.91
C SER A 82 1.62 6.82 1.64
N GLY A 83 1.41 6.15 2.78
CA GLY A 83 0.14 6.18 3.50
C GLY A 83 -0.16 7.50 4.18
N SER A 84 0.74 8.49 4.09
CA SER A 84 0.82 9.49 5.14
C SER A 84 1.88 10.56 4.91
N ALA A 85 1.43 11.76 4.50
CA ALA A 85 2.20 13.01 4.39
C ALA A 85 3.12 13.14 3.16
N CYS A 86 2.49 13.34 1.98
CA CYS A 86 3.05 14.30 1.03
C CYS A 86 3.01 15.70 1.70
N THR A 87 3.96 16.01 2.56
CA THR A 87 4.21 17.39 2.99
C THR A 87 5.66 17.70 2.78
N THR A 88 5.92 18.42 1.70
CA THR A 88 7.02 19.38 1.58
C THR A 88 7.32 20.03 2.94
N GLY A 89 8.29 19.49 3.68
CA GLY A 89 8.94 20.13 4.83
C GLY A 89 8.61 19.67 6.26
N SER A 90 7.73 18.67 6.51
CA SER A 90 7.43 18.21 7.87
C SER A 90 7.77 16.72 8.06
N LEU A 91 8.58 16.42 9.09
CA LEU A 91 8.96 15.05 9.52
C LEU A 91 7.83 14.32 10.26
N GLU A 92 6.66 14.93 10.41
CA GLU A 92 5.56 14.37 11.20
C GLU A 92 4.74 13.35 10.39
N PRO A 93 4.43 12.17 10.97
CA PRO A 93 3.54 11.21 10.33
C PRO A 93 2.12 11.79 10.17
N SER A 94 1.37 11.26 9.22
CA SER A 94 0.01 11.70 8.90
C SER A 94 -0.87 11.71 10.14
N HIS A 95 -1.62 12.80 10.26
CA HIS A 95 -2.67 12.94 11.27
C HIS A 95 -3.65 11.76 11.28
N VAL A 96 -3.90 11.11 10.13
CA VAL A 96 -4.76 9.91 10.05
C VAL A 96 -4.08 8.71 10.71
N LEU A 97 -2.81 8.43 10.39
CA LEU A 97 -2.10 7.28 10.99
C LEU A 97 -1.86 7.47 12.49
N ARG A 98 -1.64 8.72 12.93
CA ARG A 98 -1.60 9.07 14.35
C ARG A 98 -2.93 8.84 15.04
N ALA A 99 -4.05 9.23 14.42
CA ALA A 99 -5.37 8.97 14.96
C ALA A 99 -5.74 7.48 15.01
N MET A 100 -5.11 6.67 14.13
CA MET A 100 -5.22 5.21 14.14
C MET A 100 -4.32 4.52 15.18
N ASP A 101 -3.58 5.30 15.98
CA ASP A 101 -2.68 4.81 17.04
C ASP A 101 -1.63 3.80 16.52
N LEU A 102 -1.05 4.11 15.35
CA LEU A 102 0.07 3.34 14.83
C LEU A 102 1.34 3.65 15.63
N PRO A 103 2.15 2.62 15.96
CA PRO A 103 3.50 2.82 16.49
C PRO A 103 4.33 3.71 15.57
N TYR A 104 5.18 4.55 16.16
CA TYR A 104 6.09 5.41 15.41
C TYR A 104 6.97 4.62 14.42
N THR A 105 7.41 3.42 14.82
CA THR A 105 8.19 2.49 13.98
C THR A 105 7.45 2.03 12.72
N ALA A 106 6.12 2.06 12.73
CA ALA A 106 5.25 1.62 11.64
C ALA A 106 4.70 2.79 10.80
N ALA A 107 4.54 3.97 11.41
CA ALA A 107 3.88 5.11 10.77
C ALA A 107 4.64 5.59 9.51
N HIS A 108 5.96 5.68 9.59
CA HIS A 108 6.81 6.20 8.50
C HIS A 108 6.94 5.24 7.32
N GLY A 109 6.90 3.92 7.56
CA GLY A 109 7.04 2.89 6.52
C GLY A 109 5.74 2.50 5.84
N THR A 110 4.72 3.38 5.84
CA THR A 110 3.39 3.02 5.33
C THR A 110 3.31 3.19 3.82
N ILE A 111 2.98 2.10 3.11
CA ILE A 111 2.68 2.09 1.67
C ILE A 111 1.23 1.70 1.44
N ARG A 112 0.55 2.46 0.60
CA ARG A 112 -0.81 2.19 0.12
C ARG A 112 -0.78 1.76 -1.34
N PHE A 113 -1.25 0.54 -1.56
CA PHE A 113 -1.56 -0.03 -2.87
C PHE A 113 -3.05 0.16 -3.17
N SER A 114 -3.34 0.73 -4.34
CA SER A 114 -4.70 0.97 -4.81
C SER A 114 -4.90 0.22 -6.12
N LEU A 115 -5.62 -0.88 -6.06
CA LEU A 115 -5.89 -1.74 -7.22
C LEU A 115 -7.04 -1.20 -8.05
N SER A 116 -7.03 -1.56 -9.32
CA SER A 116 -8.06 -1.25 -10.31
C SER A 116 -8.48 -2.53 -11.03
N LYS A 117 -9.61 -2.47 -11.72
CA LYS A 117 -10.12 -3.60 -12.51
C LYS A 117 -9.21 -4.04 -13.65
N TYR A 118 -8.19 -3.24 -13.97
CA TYR A 118 -7.22 -3.54 -15.00
C TYR A 118 -6.03 -4.33 -14.45
N ASN A 119 -5.90 -4.45 -13.13
CA ASN A 119 -4.82 -5.23 -12.55
C ASN A 119 -5.04 -6.72 -12.73
N THR A 120 -3.92 -7.44 -12.86
CA THR A 120 -3.92 -8.89 -13.08
C THR A 120 -3.28 -9.64 -11.91
N ALA A 121 -3.56 -10.94 -11.79
CA ALA A 121 -2.91 -11.77 -10.78
C ALA A 121 -1.38 -11.82 -10.94
N ASP A 122 -0.90 -11.83 -12.19
CA ASP A 122 0.53 -11.88 -12.49
C ASP A 122 1.24 -10.58 -12.06
N GLU A 123 0.59 -9.43 -12.22
CA GLU A 123 1.10 -8.16 -11.68
C GLU A 123 1.17 -8.18 -10.14
N ILE A 124 0.17 -8.78 -9.47
CA ILE A 124 0.20 -8.93 -8.01
C ILE A 124 1.35 -9.84 -7.58
N ASP A 125 1.55 -10.95 -8.27
CA ASP A 125 2.65 -11.88 -7.98
C ASP A 125 4.01 -11.21 -8.17
N PHE A 126 4.16 -10.44 -9.25
CA PHE A 126 5.37 -9.66 -9.49
C PHE A 126 5.66 -8.68 -8.35
N VAL A 127 4.64 -7.99 -7.82
CA VAL A 127 4.79 -7.11 -6.66
C VAL A 127 5.20 -7.90 -5.41
N VAL A 128 4.56 -9.05 -5.16
CA VAL A 128 4.86 -9.94 -4.00
C VAL A 128 6.27 -10.51 -4.08
N GLU A 129 6.80 -10.77 -5.28
CA GLU A 129 8.17 -11.23 -5.51
C GLU A 129 9.19 -10.10 -5.38
N SER A 130 8.82 -8.89 -5.82
CA SER A 130 9.70 -7.73 -5.85
C SER A 130 9.86 -7.02 -4.50
N LEU A 131 8.84 -7.08 -3.64
CA LEU A 131 8.84 -6.37 -2.35
C LEU A 131 9.90 -6.88 -1.36
N PRO A 132 10.06 -8.20 -1.09
CA PRO A 132 10.98 -8.67 -0.07
C PRO A 132 12.43 -8.19 -0.27
N PRO A 133 13.04 -8.29 -1.47
CA PRO A 133 14.39 -7.76 -1.71
C PRO A 133 14.51 -6.24 -1.45
N VAL A 134 13.46 -5.47 -1.77
CA VAL A 134 13.41 -4.02 -1.51
C VAL A 134 13.41 -3.74 -0.01
N ILE A 135 12.55 -4.42 0.74
CA ILE A 135 12.41 -4.24 2.18
C ILE A 135 13.68 -4.71 2.92
N GLU A 136 14.24 -5.86 2.55
CA GLU A 136 15.49 -6.38 3.12
C GLU A 136 16.65 -5.42 2.91
N ARG A 137 16.80 -4.89 1.69
CA ARG A 137 17.83 -3.91 1.38
C ARG A 137 17.71 -2.65 2.24
N LEU A 138 16.51 -2.10 2.39
CA LEU A 138 16.29 -0.91 3.21
C LEU A 138 16.50 -1.18 4.71
N ARG A 139 16.10 -2.36 5.20
CA ARG A 139 16.32 -2.76 6.59
C ARG A 139 17.81 -2.96 6.90
N SER A 140 18.60 -3.46 5.94
CA SER A 140 20.05 -3.68 6.13
C SER A 140 20.85 -2.41 6.36
N ILE A 141 20.31 -1.24 6.00
CA ILE A 141 20.95 0.07 6.18
C ILE A 141 20.20 0.95 7.20
N SER A 142 19.16 0.42 7.84
CA SER A 142 18.37 1.15 8.82
C SER A 142 18.95 1.00 10.22
N PRO A 143 19.34 2.11 10.90
CA PRO A 143 19.83 2.05 12.27
C PRO A 143 18.78 1.51 13.24
N TYR A 144 17.49 1.78 12.97
CA TYR A 144 16.37 1.31 13.81
C TYR A 144 16.14 -0.20 13.70
N TRP A 145 16.59 -0.84 12.62
CA TRP A 145 16.48 -2.29 12.45
C TRP A 145 17.55 -3.01 13.27
N GLU A 146 18.80 -2.53 13.24
CA GLU A 146 19.91 -3.09 14.02
C GLU A 146 19.68 -2.95 15.53
N GLU A 147 19.12 -1.83 15.99
CA GLU A 147 18.80 -1.60 17.41
C GLU A 147 17.74 -2.57 17.96
N ARG A 148 16.92 -3.19 17.10
CA ARG A 148 15.93 -4.22 17.50
C ARG A 148 16.56 -5.58 17.79
N GLU A 149 17.69 -5.87 17.16
CA GLU A 149 18.39 -7.17 17.31
C GLU A 149 19.40 -7.18 18.47
N LYS A 150 19.64 -6.03 19.10
CA LYS A 150 20.42 -5.89 20.33
C LYS A 150 19.56 -6.08 21.57
#